data_AF-A0AAV8X4N3-F1
#
_entry.id   AF-A0AAV8X4N3-F1
#
_cell.length_a   1.000
_cell.length_b   1.000
_cell.length_c   1.000
_cell.angle_alpha   90.00
_cell.angle_beta   90.00
_cell.angle_gamma   90.00
#
_symmetry.space_group_name_H-M   'P 1'
#
loop_
_entity.id
_entity.type
_entity.pdbx_description
1 polymer ?
#
loop_
_entity_poly.entity_id
_entity_poly.type
_entity_poly.pdbx_seq_one_letter_code
_entity_poly.pdbx_strand_id
1 'polypeptide(L)'
;MQPVIARVDDALFGCLVFGIIKDKEWSDARRCDYTGQYFCSACHWGSSAVVPARVVHNWDLATYPVSQASLQQLRVTARRPLINLEKLNPRLFSLVHELNLVRRLRQGSPACAGTCWCAGERRRTTCCGRTSTRHTWSTRSTCTVCR
;
A
#
# COMPACT_ATOMS: atom_id res chain seq x y z
N MET A 1 -11.88 -42.39 -9.54
CA MET A 1 -11.55 -40.94 -9.53
C MET A 1 -11.08 -40.58 -8.13
N GLN A 2 -9.78 -40.72 -7.89
CA GLN A 2 -9.17 -40.34 -6.60
C GLN A 2 -8.91 -38.83 -6.62
N PRO A 3 -9.26 -38.08 -5.56
CA PRO A 3 -8.86 -36.69 -5.48
C PRO A 3 -7.34 -36.62 -5.31
N VAL A 4 -6.71 -35.80 -6.14
CA VAL A 4 -5.27 -35.56 -6.17
C VAL A 4 -4.90 -34.81 -4.88
N ILE A 5 -4.65 -35.57 -3.81
CA ILE A 5 -4.00 -35.03 -2.61
C ILE A 5 -2.59 -34.66 -3.05
N ALA A 6 -2.31 -33.36 -3.09
CA ALA A 6 -0.99 -32.83 -3.41
C ALA A 6 0.07 -33.59 -2.60
N ARG A 7 1.03 -34.20 -3.31
CA ARG A 7 2.16 -34.88 -2.69
C ARG A 7 2.92 -33.88 -1.81
N VAL A 8 3.10 -34.27 -0.56
CA VAL A 8 3.70 -33.49 0.51
C VAL A 8 5.21 -33.61 0.42
N ASP A 9 5.82 -33.01 -0.60
CA ASP A 9 7.29 -32.85 -0.65
C ASP A 9 7.72 -31.37 -0.68
N ASP A 10 6.80 -30.41 -0.86
CA ASP A 10 7.12 -28.98 -0.99
C ASP A 10 6.47 -28.06 0.08
N ALA A 11 5.80 -28.62 1.09
CA ALA A 11 5.07 -27.84 2.11
C ALA A 11 5.87 -27.62 3.40
N LEU A 12 7.09 -27.07 3.30
CA LEU A 12 7.96 -26.84 4.46
C LEU A 12 7.50 -25.70 5.40
N PHE A 13 6.39 -25.01 5.11
CA PHE A 13 5.92 -23.83 5.86
C PHE A 13 4.46 -23.93 6.36
N GLY A 14 3.83 -25.09 6.25
CA GLY A 14 2.52 -25.39 6.82
C GLY A 14 2.63 -26.36 7.99
N CYS A 15 2.09 -26.00 9.16
CA CYS A 15 1.89 -26.85 10.35
C CYS A 15 3.09 -27.68 10.89
N LEU A 16 4.33 -27.47 10.42
CA LEU A 16 5.52 -28.20 10.86
C LEU A 16 6.18 -27.66 12.14
N VAL A 17 5.72 -26.52 12.68
CA VAL A 17 6.28 -26.01 13.95
C VAL A 17 5.91 -26.92 15.14
N PHE A 18 4.88 -27.77 15.02
CA PHE A 18 4.45 -28.67 16.11
C PHE A 18 4.24 -30.14 15.73
N GLY A 19 4.36 -30.55 14.46
CA GLY A 19 4.23 -31.98 14.08
C GLY A 19 2.84 -32.59 14.32
N ILE A 20 1.78 -31.78 14.28
CA ILE A 20 0.39 -32.20 14.58
C ILE A 20 -0.47 -32.08 13.32
N ILE A 21 -0.23 -32.90 12.31
CA ILE A 21 -1.33 -33.26 11.41
C ILE A 21 -1.47 -34.76 11.51
N LYS A 22 -2.47 -35.19 12.29
CA LYS A 22 -2.92 -36.59 12.29
C LYS A 22 -3.76 -36.81 11.03
N ASP A 23 -3.68 -37.98 10.41
CA ASP A 23 -4.34 -38.30 9.14
C ASP A 23 -5.85 -37.98 9.09
N LYS A 24 -6.51 -37.91 10.25
CA LYS A 24 -7.93 -37.57 10.41
C LYS A 24 -8.24 -36.07 10.17
N GLU A 25 -7.28 -35.18 10.42
CA GLU A 25 -7.49 -33.72 10.36
C GLU A 25 -7.34 -33.12 8.96
N TRP A 26 -6.89 -33.88 7.96
CA TRP A 26 -6.84 -33.40 6.57
C TRP A 26 -8.24 -33.17 5.96
N SER A 27 -9.24 -33.90 6.47
CA SER A 27 -10.64 -33.78 6.01
C SER A 27 -11.27 -32.40 6.28
N ASP A 28 -10.72 -31.61 7.21
CA ASP A 28 -11.16 -30.24 7.55
C ASP A 28 -10.02 -29.22 7.35
N ALA A 29 -9.12 -29.48 6.38
CA ALA A 29 -8.06 -28.55 6.04
C ALA A 29 -8.62 -27.29 5.35
N ARG A 30 -8.20 -26.12 5.81
CA ARG A 30 -8.65 -24.81 5.32
C ARG A 30 -7.51 -24.07 4.63
N ARG A 31 -7.80 -23.45 3.49
CA ARG A 31 -6.81 -22.67 2.72
C ARG A 31 -6.70 -21.24 3.26
N CYS A 32 -5.48 -20.79 3.50
CA CYS A 32 -5.20 -19.38 3.80
C CYS A 32 -4.99 -18.61 2.49
N ASP A 33 -5.75 -17.54 2.27
CA ASP A 33 -5.61 -16.70 1.07
C ASP A 33 -4.34 -15.83 1.08
N TYR A 34 -3.71 -15.60 2.23
CA TYR A 34 -2.47 -14.81 2.32
C TYR A 34 -1.23 -15.60 1.88
N THR A 35 -1.08 -16.85 2.33
CA THR A 35 0.08 -17.70 1.97
C THR A 35 -0.22 -18.67 0.83
N GLY A 36 -1.48 -18.92 0.50
CA GLY A 36 -1.91 -19.93 -0.47
C GLY A 36 -1.80 -21.38 0.04
N GLN A 37 -1.42 -21.58 1.31
CA GLN A 37 -1.21 -22.91 1.90
C GLN A 37 -2.44 -23.40 2.67
N TYR A 38 -2.52 -24.71 2.88
CA TYR A 38 -3.56 -25.36 3.68
C TYR A 38 -3.12 -25.55 5.13
N PHE A 39 -4.06 -25.37 6.05
CA PHE A 39 -3.85 -25.43 7.49
C PHE A 39 -4.95 -26.28 8.13
N CYS A 40 -4.64 -26.98 9.22
CA CYS A 40 -5.66 -27.69 10.01
C CYS A 40 -6.60 -26.70 10.73
N SER A 41 -7.72 -27.20 11.22
CA SER A 41 -8.71 -26.42 11.98
C SER A 41 -8.13 -25.78 13.25
N ALA A 42 -7.08 -26.38 13.85
CA ALA A 42 -6.37 -25.81 15.00
C ALA A 42 -5.48 -24.61 14.66
N CYS A 43 -4.95 -24.51 13.43
CA CYS A 43 -4.13 -23.37 12.99
C CYS A 43 -4.93 -22.32 12.19
N HIS A 44 -6.11 -22.69 11.70
CA HIS A 44 -6.96 -21.85 10.89
C HIS A 44 -8.39 -21.79 11.44
N TRP A 45 -8.61 -20.82 12.32
CA TRP A 45 -9.88 -20.66 13.04
C TRP A 45 -11.02 -20.09 12.20
N GLY A 46 -10.77 -19.78 10.91
CA GLY A 46 -11.76 -19.14 10.04
C GLY A 46 -11.76 -17.62 10.15
N SER A 47 -10.78 -17.04 10.84
CA SER A 47 -10.53 -15.61 10.86
C SER A 47 -10.34 -15.08 9.44
N SER A 48 -10.80 -13.85 9.20
CA SER A 48 -10.68 -13.20 7.90
C SER A 48 -9.95 -11.86 8.02
N ALA A 49 -9.19 -11.50 6.98
CA ALA A 49 -8.46 -10.23 6.90
C ALA A 49 -8.32 -9.77 5.44
N VAL A 50 -8.02 -8.49 5.26
CA VAL A 50 -7.68 -7.95 3.94
C VAL A 50 -6.29 -8.46 3.53
N VAL A 51 -6.19 -9.02 2.33
CA VAL A 51 -4.94 -9.61 1.82
C VAL A 51 -4.19 -8.57 0.99
N PRO A 52 -3.00 -8.11 1.41
CA PRO A 52 -2.30 -7.00 0.75
C PRO A 52 -2.02 -7.24 -0.74
N ALA A 53 -1.71 -8.47 -1.14
CA ALA A 53 -1.47 -8.79 -2.55
C ALA A 53 -2.70 -8.49 -3.43
N ARG A 54 -3.91 -8.78 -2.94
CA ARG A 54 -5.17 -8.48 -3.65
C ARG A 54 -5.43 -6.97 -3.74
N VAL A 55 -5.11 -6.22 -2.69
CA VAL A 55 -5.20 -4.75 -2.69
C VAL A 55 -4.29 -4.15 -3.75
N VAL A 56 -3.03 -4.61 -3.85
CA VAL A 56 -2.05 -4.04 -4.79
C VAL A 56 -2.40 -4.36 -6.25
N HIS A 57 -2.86 -5.58 -6.54
CA HIS A 57 -3.08 -6.01 -7.93
C HIS A 57 -4.49 -5.68 -8.43
N ASN A 58 -5.50 -5.82 -7.57
CA ASN A 58 -6.91 -5.75 -7.97
C ASN A 58 -7.69 -4.61 -7.29
N TRP A 59 -7.05 -3.82 -6.42
CA TRP A 59 -7.74 -2.84 -5.55
C TRP A 59 -8.90 -3.44 -4.75
N ASP A 60 -8.72 -4.68 -4.31
CA ASP A 60 -9.75 -5.45 -3.62
C ASP A 60 -9.54 -5.37 -2.09
N LEU A 61 -10.47 -4.70 -1.42
CA LEU A 61 -10.49 -4.49 0.02
C LEU A 61 -11.39 -5.50 0.77
N ALA A 62 -11.90 -6.52 0.08
CA ALA A 62 -12.68 -7.57 0.73
C ALA A 62 -11.81 -8.38 1.69
N THR A 63 -12.44 -8.94 2.71
CA THR A 63 -11.79 -9.81 3.69
C THR A 63 -11.85 -11.26 3.24
N TYR A 64 -10.71 -11.95 3.36
CA TYR A 64 -10.55 -13.35 2.97
C TYR A 64 -10.07 -14.20 4.14
N PRO A 65 -10.40 -15.51 4.16
CA PRO A 65 -9.96 -16.41 5.22
C PRO A 65 -8.43 -16.51 5.28
N VAL A 66 -7.88 -16.33 6.48
CA VAL A 66 -6.44 -16.38 6.74
C VAL A 66 -6.13 -17.23 7.96
N SER A 67 -4.97 -17.89 7.94
CA SER A 67 -4.47 -18.63 9.11
C SER A 67 -4.15 -17.69 10.26
N GLN A 68 -4.12 -18.21 11.48
CA GLN A 68 -3.91 -17.39 12.67
C GLN A 68 -2.52 -16.73 12.69
N ALA A 69 -1.50 -17.43 12.18
CA ALA A 69 -0.15 -16.88 12.01
C ALA A 69 -0.13 -15.71 11.01
N SER A 70 -0.77 -15.87 9.85
CA SER A 70 -0.87 -14.82 8.84
C SER A 70 -1.65 -13.61 9.36
N LEU A 71 -2.75 -13.84 10.09
CA LEU A 71 -3.51 -12.77 10.73
C LEU A 71 -2.64 -11.94 11.69
N GLN A 72 -1.85 -12.61 12.53
CA GLN A 72 -0.96 -11.93 13.46
C GLN A 72 0.11 -11.12 12.71
N GLN A 73 0.70 -11.68 11.66
CA GLN A 73 1.65 -10.97 10.82
C GLN A 73 1.03 -9.71 10.18
N LEU A 74 -0.18 -9.83 9.61
CA LEU A 74 -0.91 -8.70 9.03
C LEU A 74 -1.18 -7.61 10.08
N ARG A 75 -1.54 -7.98 11.31
CA ARG A 75 -1.76 -7.02 12.41
C ARG A 75 -0.50 -6.25 12.79
N VAL A 76 0.63 -6.94 12.96
CA VAL A 76 1.90 -6.31 13.35
C VAL A 76 2.44 -5.41 12.23
N THR A 77 2.22 -5.80 10.98
CA THR A 77 2.74 -5.07 9.81
C THR A 77 1.81 -3.96 9.30
N ALA A 78 0.56 -3.90 9.76
CA ALA A 78 -0.45 -2.95 9.26
C ALA A 78 -0.01 -1.48 9.30
N ARG A 79 0.82 -1.09 10.28
CA ARG A 79 1.32 0.28 10.44
C ARG A 79 2.69 0.53 9.83
N ARG A 80 3.30 -0.47 9.19
CA ARG A 80 4.64 -0.38 8.60
C ARG A 80 4.55 -0.14 7.09
N PRO A 81 5.27 0.85 6.52
CA PRO A 81 5.25 1.13 5.09
C PRO A 81 6.13 0.11 4.32
N LEU A 82 5.69 -1.15 4.24
CA LEU A 82 6.47 -2.23 3.63
C LEU A 82 6.34 -2.29 2.10
N ILE A 83 5.25 -1.72 1.56
CA ILE A 83 4.85 -1.88 0.16
C ILE A 83 5.00 -0.54 -0.55
N ASN A 84 5.90 -0.48 -1.54
CA ASN A 84 5.99 0.66 -2.44
C ASN A 84 5.04 0.43 -3.63
N LEU A 85 3.83 0.99 -3.54
CA LEU A 85 2.77 0.86 -4.55
C LEU A 85 3.19 1.42 -5.92
N GLU A 86 3.98 2.51 -5.96
CA GLU A 86 4.40 3.13 -7.22
C GLU A 86 5.37 2.24 -8.00
N LYS A 87 6.26 1.53 -7.28
CA LYS A 87 7.19 0.59 -7.89
C LYS A 87 6.50 -0.71 -8.31
N LEU A 88 5.56 -1.20 -7.50
CA LEU A 88 4.90 -2.50 -7.73
C LEU A 88 3.80 -2.44 -8.78
N ASN A 89 2.94 -1.41 -8.74
CA ASN A 89 1.83 -1.26 -9.66
C ASN A 89 1.51 0.22 -9.94
N PRO A 90 2.30 0.91 -10.78
CA PRO A 90 2.08 2.33 -11.08
C PRO A 90 0.73 2.60 -11.76
N ARG A 91 0.17 1.59 -12.45
CA ARG A 91 -1.12 1.69 -13.17
C ARG A 91 -2.31 1.87 -12.22
N LEU A 92 -2.17 1.47 -10.95
CA LEU A 92 -3.21 1.59 -9.94
C LEU A 92 -3.61 3.05 -9.69
N PHE A 93 -2.64 3.98 -9.76
CA PHE A 93 -2.89 5.41 -9.55
C PHE A 93 -3.67 6.07 -10.69
N SER A 94 -3.65 5.51 -11.91
CA SER A 94 -4.47 6.03 -13.00
C SER A 94 -5.90 5.46 -12.97
N LEU A 95 -6.08 4.24 -12.45
CA LEU A 95 -7.39 3.61 -12.32
C LEU A 95 -8.20 4.15 -11.15
N VAL A 96 -7.55 4.36 -9.99
CA VAL A 96 -8.24 4.73 -8.75
C VAL A 96 -7.99 6.20 -8.42
N HIS A 97 -9.02 7.02 -8.60
CA HIS A 97 -8.93 8.47 -8.37
C HIS A 97 -8.55 8.82 -6.93
N GLU A 98 -9.14 8.13 -5.95
CA GLU A 98 -8.90 8.37 -4.52
C GLU A 98 -7.43 8.12 -4.14
N LEU A 99 -6.85 7.04 -4.64
CA LEU A 99 -5.44 6.71 -4.40
C LEU A 99 -4.52 7.77 -5.02
N ASN A 100 -4.87 8.30 -6.19
CA ASN A 100 -4.13 9.39 -6.82
C ASN A 100 -4.22 10.69 -6.02
N LEU A 101 -5.40 11.01 -5.45
CA LEU A 101 -5.54 12.14 -4.55
C LEU A 101 -4.64 12.00 -3.32
N VAL A 102 -4.64 10.84 -2.67
CA VAL A 102 -3.77 10.57 -1.51
C VAL A 102 -2.29 10.69 -1.90
N ARG A 103 -1.90 10.20 -3.08
CA ARG A 103 -0.54 10.37 -3.60
C ARG A 103 -0.16 11.85 -3.70
N ARG A 104 -1.00 12.68 -4.33
CA ARG A 104 -0.76 14.13 -4.47
C ARG A 104 -0.66 14.83 -3.11
N LEU A 105 -1.52 14.46 -2.16
CA LEU A 105 -1.47 15.00 -0.80
C LEU A 105 -0.16 14.64 -0.08
N ARG A 106 0.31 13.40 -0.23
CA ARG A 106 1.58 12.93 0.36
C ARG A 106 2.82 13.52 -0.31
N GLN A 107 2.78 13.70 -1.63
CA GLN A 107 3.88 14.30 -2.40
C GLN A 107 3.97 15.82 -2.20
N GLY A 108 3.01 16.41 -1.49
CA GLY A 108 2.82 17.84 -1.44
C GLY A 108 2.29 18.31 -2.79
N SER A 109 1.04 18.74 -2.83
CA SER A 109 0.64 19.65 -3.89
C SER A 109 1.69 20.76 -3.98
N PRO A 110 2.22 21.12 -5.16
CA PRO A 110 2.92 22.39 -5.34
C PRO A 110 1.89 23.53 -5.27
N ALA A 111 1.18 23.63 -4.16
CA ALA A 111 0.41 24.80 -3.79
C ALA A 111 1.37 25.68 -2.99
N CYS A 112 2.16 26.45 -3.73
CA CYS A 112 3.00 27.54 -3.23
C CYS A 112 4.14 27.11 -2.28
N ALA A 113 5.19 26.46 -2.80
CA ALA A 113 6.47 26.40 -2.10
C ALA A 113 7.23 27.74 -2.20
N GLY A 114 6.63 28.79 -1.64
CA GLY A 114 7.27 30.09 -1.52
C GLY A 114 6.29 31.16 -1.07
N THR A 115 6.36 31.56 0.21
CA THR A 115 6.20 32.98 0.52
C THR A 115 7.43 33.68 -0.02
N CYS A 116 7.30 34.42 -1.10
CA CYS A 116 8.33 35.39 -1.46
C CYS A 116 8.26 36.51 -0.40
N TRP A 117 9.20 36.53 0.53
CA TRP A 117 9.40 37.70 1.39
C TRP A 117 10.06 38.78 0.55
N CYS A 118 9.27 39.74 0.06
CA CYS A 118 9.84 40.98 -0.46
C CYS A 118 10.40 41.75 0.73
N ALA A 119 11.73 41.81 0.84
CA ALA A 119 12.39 42.67 1.81
C ALA A 119 12.04 44.14 1.48
N GLY A 120 11.15 44.75 2.27
CA GLY A 120 10.84 46.18 2.17
C GLY A 120 9.38 46.58 2.40
N GLU A 121 8.40 45.68 2.24
CA GLU A 121 6.98 46.10 2.23
C GLU A 121 6.15 45.31 3.27
N ARG A 122 5.53 46.02 4.22
CA ARG A 122 4.72 45.44 5.31
C ARG A 122 3.31 45.04 4.83
N ARG A 123 3.16 44.39 3.69
CA ARG A 123 1.89 43.79 3.22
C ARG A 123 2.12 42.44 2.55
N ARG A 124 1.33 41.43 2.95
CA ARG A 124 1.30 40.12 2.29
C ARG A 124 0.53 40.25 0.98
N THR A 125 1.18 40.02 -0.15
CA THR A 125 0.48 39.76 -1.42
C THR A 125 0.70 38.30 -1.81
N THR A 126 -0.39 37.61 -2.16
CA THR A 126 -0.38 36.24 -2.69
C THR A 126 0.08 36.27 -4.15
N CYS A 127 1.28 35.79 -4.44
CA CYS A 127 1.72 35.56 -5.82
C CYS A 127 1.02 34.31 -6.37
N CYS A 128 -0.06 34.52 -7.13
CA CYS A 128 -0.66 33.47 -7.95
C CYS A 128 0.12 33.43 -9.28
N GLY A 129 0.96 32.41 -9.46
CA GLY A 129 1.72 32.23 -10.69
C GLY A 129 0.78 32.08 -11.89
N ARG A 130 0.69 33.12 -12.72
CA ARG A 130 0.21 33.02 -14.08
C ARG A 130 1.33 33.49 -14.99
N THR A 131 1.80 32.58 -15.83
CA THR A 131 2.69 32.83 -16.96
C THR A 131 2.25 34.08 -17.72
N SER A 132 3.01 35.18 -17.60
CA SER A 132 2.84 36.35 -18.46
C SER A 132 4.15 36.66 -19.15
N THR A 133 4.27 36.12 -20.35
CA THR A 133 5.13 36.65 -21.40
C THR A 133 4.57 38.02 -21.83
N ARG A 134 5.03 39.10 -21.19
CA ARG A 134 5.12 40.40 -21.87
C ARG A 134 6.00 41.41 -21.12
N HIS A 135 7.02 41.82 -21.84
CA HIS A 135 7.85 43.01 -21.74
C HIS A 135 7.28 44.16 -20.88
N THR A 136 8.04 44.57 -19.86
CA THR A 136 8.42 45.98 -19.59
C THR A 136 9.43 46.00 -18.45
N TRP A 137 10.59 46.60 -18.69
CA TRP A 137 11.67 46.75 -17.71
C TRP A 137 11.33 47.91 -16.75
N SER A 138 11.33 47.63 -15.45
CA SER A 138 11.38 48.65 -14.39
C SER A 138 12.59 48.36 -13.51
N THR A 139 13.44 49.36 -13.30
CA THR A 139 14.83 49.24 -12.80
C THR A 139 14.97 49.04 -11.30
N ARG A 140 14.02 48.41 -10.61
CA ARG A 140 14.18 48.16 -9.17
C ARG A 140 13.47 46.90 -8.69
N SER A 141 13.95 45.74 -9.12
CA SER A 141 13.78 44.47 -8.39
C SER A 141 14.59 43.39 -9.10
N THR A 142 15.85 43.24 -8.73
CA THR A 142 16.57 42.00 -9.00
C THR A 142 15.95 40.91 -8.11
N CYS A 143 15.15 40.03 -8.70
CA CYS A 143 14.82 38.74 -8.09
C CYS A 143 16.09 37.88 -8.12
N THR A 144 16.95 38.09 -7.13
CA THR A 144 18.19 37.32 -7.00
C THR A 144 17.87 35.97 -6.37
N VAL A 145 17.66 34.98 -7.24
CA VAL A 145 17.82 33.53 -7.01
C VAL A 145 16.96 32.90 -5.91
N CYS A 146 16.10 31.97 -6.33
CA CYS A 146 15.52 30.94 -5.45
C CYS A 146 16.65 30.07 -4.90
N ARG A 147 16.86 30.10 -3.58
CA ARG A 147 17.63 29.08 -2.85
C ARG A 147 16.68 28.19 -2.08
#